data_AF-A0A7S3I6H8-F1
#
_entry.id   AF-A0A7S3I6H8-F1
#
_cell.length_a   1.000
_cell.length_b   1.000
_cell.length_c   1.000
_cell.angle_alpha   90.00
_cell.angle_beta   90.00
_cell.angle_gamma   90.00
#
_symmetry.space_group_name_H-M   'P 1'
#
loop_
_entity.id
_entity.type
_entity.pdbx_description
1 polymer ?
#
loop_
_entity_poly.entity_id
_entity_poly.type
_entity_poly.pdbx_seq_one_letter_code
_entity_poly.pdbx_strand_id
1 'polypeptide(L)'
;NQKRNRTFIVKPEASCQGKGIFLTRDPESLTADKTVHTSSAGVVEHMVVQRYMHKPFLIDGFKFDLRIYVLINGISPLRVYVYKDGLARFATVPYQSPAPSNLNNLCMHLTNYA
;
A
#
# COMPACT_ATOMS: atom_id res chain seq x y z
N ASN A 1 -2.51 -17.62 -24.58
CA ASN A 1 -2.81 -17.47 -23.13
C ASN A 1 -2.08 -16.27 -22.54
N GLN A 2 -2.65 -15.06 -22.61
CA GLN A 2 -2.07 -13.90 -21.93
C GLN A 2 -2.26 -14.07 -20.42
N LYS A 3 -1.17 -14.31 -19.67
CA LYS A 3 -1.17 -14.23 -18.21
C LYS A 3 -1.83 -12.91 -17.82
N ARG A 4 -2.93 -12.95 -17.06
CA ARG A 4 -3.53 -11.72 -16.48
C ARG A 4 -2.43 -11.06 -15.63
N ASN A 5 -1.90 -9.93 -16.08
CA ASN A 5 -0.84 -9.19 -15.39
C ASN A 5 -1.38 -8.67 -14.05
N ARG A 6 -1.26 -9.49 -13.00
CA ARG A 6 -1.60 -9.13 -11.63
C ARG A 6 -0.62 -8.05 -11.18
N THR A 7 -1.16 -6.96 -10.66
CA THR A 7 -0.33 -5.93 -10.03
C THR A 7 -0.23 -6.22 -8.54
N PHE A 8 0.97 -6.05 -7.99
CA PHE A 8 1.31 -6.21 -6.60
C PHE A 8 1.80 -4.87 -6.06
N ILE A 9 1.64 -4.68 -4.76
CA ILE A 9 2.20 -3.56 -3.99
C ILE A 9 3.19 -4.15 -3.00
N VAL A 10 4.39 -3.60 -3.00
CA VAL A 10 5.49 -4.01 -2.13
C VAL A 10 5.61 -2.96 -1.03
N LYS A 11 5.72 -3.41 0.21
CA LYS A 11 5.79 -2.54 1.39
C LYS A 11 6.94 -2.97 2.31
N PRO A 12 7.86 -2.09 2.69
CA PRO A 12 8.86 -2.39 3.72
C PRO A 12 8.19 -2.63 5.08
N GLU A 13 8.77 -3.52 5.90
CA GLU A 13 8.20 -3.94 7.19
C GLU A 13 8.10 -2.81 8.22
N ALA A 14 9.14 -1.96 8.33
CA ALA A 14 9.27 -0.96 9.39
C ALA A 14 9.25 0.50 8.87
N SER A 15 8.64 0.74 7.71
CA SER A 15 8.52 2.09 7.13
C SER A 15 7.15 2.71 7.40
N CYS A 16 7.08 4.04 7.41
CA CYS A 16 5.84 4.81 7.57
C CYS A 16 5.67 5.80 6.41
N GLN A 17 4.50 6.46 6.36
CA GLN A 17 4.22 7.55 5.40
C GLN A 17 4.22 7.17 3.91
N GLY A 18 4.38 5.89 3.57
CA GLY A 18 4.46 5.42 2.18
C GLY A 18 5.88 5.38 1.60
N LYS A 19 6.91 5.66 2.42
CA LYS A 19 8.31 5.60 1.97
C LYS A 19 8.68 4.15 1.62
N GLY A 20 9.29 3.96 0.45
CA GLY A 20 9.72 2.66 -0.06
C GLY A 20 8.59 1.78 -0.61
N ILE A 21 7.34 2.27 -0.66
CA ILE A 21 6.23 1.54 -1.28
C ILE A 21 6.28 1.72 -2.80
N PHE A 22 6.18 0.62 -3.54
CA PHE A 22 6.07 0.65 -4.99
C PHE A 22 5.13 -0.43 -5.51
N LEU A 23 4.69 -0.29 -6.76
CA LEU A 23 3.91 -1.30 -7.45
C LEU A 23 4.77 -2.06 -8.46
N THR A 24 4.54 -3.37 -8.57
CA THR A 24 5.18 -4.21 -9.58
C THR A 24 4.16 -5.15 -10.21
N ARG A 25 4.46 -5.62 -11.42
CA ARG A 25 3.75 -6.72 -12.09
C ARG A 25 4.61 -7.97 -12.22
N ASP A 26 5.85 -7.89 -11.78
CA ASP A 26 6.82 -8.96 -11.77
C ASP A 26 7.38 -9.12 -10.35
N PRO A 27 6.63 -9.79 -9.45
CA PRO A 27 7.11 -10.06 -8.10
C PRO A 27 8.23 -11.11 -8.06
N GLU A 28 8.39 -11.91 -9.11
CA GLU A 28 9.41 -12.97 -9.18
C GLU A 28 10.81 -12.36 -9.28
N SER A 29 10.96 -11.27 -10.06
CA SER A 29 12.19 -10.48 -10.15
C SER A 29 12.75 -10.02 -8.79
N LEU A 30 11.87 -9.78 -7.80
CA LEU A 30 12.27 -9.34 -6.46
C LEU A 30 13.04 -10.41 -5.68
N THR A 31 12.83 -11.69 -5.98
CA THR A 31 13.55 -12.79 -5.29
C THR A 31 14.92 -13.09 -5.91
N ALA A 32 15.11 -12.71 -7.18
CA ALA A 32 16.32 -12.98 -7.93
C ALA A 32 17.45 -11.99 -7.62
N ASP A 33 17.11 -10.73 -7.32
CA ASP A 33 18.09 -9.67 -7.05
C ASP A 33 18.11 -9.28 -5.56
N LYS A 34 19.12 -9.76 -4.84
CA LYS A 34 19.31 -9.46 -3.41
C LYS A 34 19.79 -8.02 -3.15
N THR A 35 20.26 -7.30 -4.19
CA THR A 35 20.79 -5.93 -4.05
C THR A 35 19.69 -4.87 -4.02
N VAL A 36 18.52 -5.18 -4.57
CA VAL A 36 17.33 -4.30 -4.59
C VAL A 36 16.75 -4.07 -3.19
N HIS A 37 16.99 -5.01 -2.26
CA HIS A 37 16.42 -4.98 -0.91
C HIS A 37 17.44 -4.59 0.16
N THR A 38 18.57 -4.01 -0.21
CA THR A 38 19.56 -3.54 0.76
C THR A 38 19.34 -2.07 1.07
N SER A 39 19.04 -1.76 2.33
CA SER A 39 19.02 -0.38 2.84
C SER A 39 20.37 0.31 2.58
N SER A 40 20.40 1.64 2.67
CA SER A 40 21.66 2.42 2.58
C SER A 40 22.70 2.02 3.64
N ALA A 41 22.31 1.25 4.65
CA ALA A 41 23.17 0.68 5.69
C ALA A 41 23.64 -0.76 5.38
N GLY A 42 23.35 -1.30 4.19
CA GLY A 42 23.76 -2.65 3.76
C GLY A 42 22.96 -3.79 4.41
N VAL A 43 21.84 -3.48 5.07
CA VAL A 43 20.95 -4.48 5.69
C VAL A 43 19.82 -4.85 4.73
N VAL A 44 19.55 -6.16 4.60
CA VAL A 44 18.41 -6.67 3.82
C VAL A 44 17.11 -6.26 4.51
N GLU A 45 16.30 -5.46 3.81
CA GLU A 45 14.98 -5.01 4.25
C GLU A 45 13.95 -6.11 4.00
N HIS A 46 13.26 -6.49 5.06
CA HIS A 46 12.09 -7.36 4.96
C HIS A 46 10.92 -6.58 4.33
N MET A 47 10.27 -7.21 3.35
CA MET A 47 9.16 -6.61 2.61
C MET A 47 7.98 -7.55 2.53
N VAL A 48 6.77 -6.97 2.48
CA VAL A 48 5.53 -7.68 2.21
C VAL A 48 5.11 -7.43 0.77
N VAL A 49 4.94 -8.50 0.00
CA VAL A 49 4.37 -8.47 -1.34
C VAL A 49 2.88 -8.80 -1.25
N GLN A 50 2.04 -7.80 -1.52
CA GLN A 50 0.58 -7.93 -1.43
C GLN A 50 -0.05 -7.74 -2.80
N ARG A 51 -1.09 -8.51 -3.12
CA ARG A 51 -1.90 -8.27 -4.32
C ARG A 51 -2.53 -6.88 -4.27
N TYR A 52 -2.35 -6.09 -5.32
CA TYR A 52 -2.92 -4.75 -5.39
C TYR A 52 -4.42 -4.77 -5.73
N MET A 53 -5.20 -3.97 -5.01
CA MET A 53 -6.62 -3.76 -5.28
C MET A 53 -6.79 -2.80 -6.48
N HIS A 54 -6.85 -3.39 -7.68
CA HIS A 54 -6.94 -2.68 -8.96
C HIS A 54 -8.34 -2.12 -9.32
N LYS A 55 -9.36 -2.43 -8.53
CA LYS A 55 -10.74 -1.92 -8.66
C LYS A 55 -11.24 -1.39 -7.31
N PRO A 56 -10.64 -0.32 -6.78
CA PRO A 56 -11.13 0.30 -5.55
C PRO A 56 -12.49 0.95 -5.80
N PHE A 57 -13.26 1.13 -4.73
CA PHE A 57 -14.38 2.07 -4.76
C PHE A 57 -13.82 3.49 -4.87
N LEU A 58 -14.46 4.33 -5.67
CA LEU A 58 -14.02 5.69 -5.97
C LEU A 58 -15.11 6.68 -5.55
N ILE A 59 -14.68 7.82 -5.03
CA ILE A 59 -15.54 8.99 -4.81
C ILE A 59 -14.95 10.09 -5.69
N ASP A 60 -15.77 10.67 -6.56
CA ASP A 60 -15.37 11.69 -7.55
C ASP A 60 -14.16 11.29 -8.41
N GLY A 61 -14.01 10.00 -8.67
CA GLY A 61 -12.90 9.44 -9.45
C GLY A 61 -11.58 9.29 -8.65
N PHE A 62 -11.55 9.65 -7.38
CA PHE A 62 -10.36 9.52 -6.53
C PHE A 62 -10.41 8.25 -5.68
N LYS A 63 -9.25 7.61 -5.57
CA LYS A 63 -9.05 6.50 -4.62
C LYS A 63 -8.96 7.07 -3.21
N PHE A 64 -9.52 6.36 -2.23
CA PHE A 64 -9.40 6.74 -0.83
C PHE A 64 -9.23 5.53 0.09
N ASP A 65 -8.81 5.78 1.32
CA ASP A 65 -8.91 4.83 2.42
C ASP A 65 -9.60 5.46 3.64
N LEU A 66 -10.00 4.62 4.60
CA LEU A 66 -10.59 5.06 5.85
C LEU A 66 -9.61 4.82 7.00
N ARG A 67 -9.31 5.89 7.75
CA ARG A 67 -8.65 5.81 9.05
C ARG A 67 -9.71 5.70 10.14
N ILE A 68 -9.83 4.51 10.70
CA ILE A 68 -10.72 4.20 11.82
C ILE A 68 -9.89 4.21 13.10
N TYR A 69 -10.35 4.93 14.13
CA TYR A 69 -9.69 4.97 15.43
C TYR A 69 -10.28 3.92 16.37
N VAL A 70 -9.42 3.12 17.00
CA VAL A 70 -9.81 2.03 17.89
C VAL A 70 -9.06 2.16 19.23
N LEU A 71 -9.79 2.11 20.34
CA LEU A 71 -9.26 2.07 21.70
C LEU A 71 -9.34 0.65 22.25
N ILE A 72 -8.21 0.11 22.70
CA ILE A 72 -8.16 -1.16 23.44
C ILE A 72 -7.98 -0.81 24.93
N ASN A 73 -9.02 -1.07 25.73
CA ASN A 73 -9.07 -0.75 27.17
C ASN A 73 -8.80 -1.97 28.07
N GLY A 74 -8.34 -3.07 27.49
CA GLY A 74 -8.06 -4.30 28.22
C GLY A 74 -7.91 -5.46 27.27
N ILE A 75 -7.09 -6.43 27.67
CA ILE A 75 -6.85 -7.67 26.92
C ILE A 75 -7.33 -8.91 27.68
N SER A 76 -7.63 -8.77 28.97
CA SER A 76 -8.23 -9.81 29.81
C SER A 76 -9.04 -9.15 30.96
N PRO A 77 -10.35 -8.95 30.79
CA PRO A 77 -11.13 -9.23 29.58
C PRO A 77 -10.77 -8.28 28.43
N LEU A 78 -10.90 -8.76 27.19
CA LEU A 78 -10.71 -7.94 25.99
C LEU A 78 -11.81 -6.87 25.91
N ARG A 79 -11.42 -5.59 25.84
CA ARG A 79 -12.33 -4.46 25.69
C ARG A 79 -11.86 -3.57 24.54
N VAL A 80 -12.64 -3.48 23.47
CA VAL A 80 -12.32 -2.74 22.25
C VAL A 80 -13.44 -1.77 21.91
N TYR A 81 -13.11 -0.52 21.62
CA TYR A 81 -14.05 0.54 21.27
C TYR A 81 -13.65 1.17 19.94
N VAL A 82 -14.60 1.35 19.03
CA VAL A 82 -14.40 2.10 17.79
C VAL A 82 -14.89 3.52 18.00
N TYR A 83 -14.06 4.51 17.71
CA TYR A 83 -14.46 5.91 17.81
C TYR A 83 -15.51 6.23 16.74
N LYS A 84 -16.43 7.16 17.05
CA LYS A 84 -17.55 7.48 16.14
C LYS A 84 -17.08 8.16 14.86
N ASP A 85 -16.05 8.99 14.95
CA ASP A 85 -15.49 9.69 13.80
C ASP A 85 -14.22 9.01 13.29
N GLY A 86 -13.89 9.28 12.03
CA GLY A 86 -12.68 8.80 11.37
C GLY A 86 -12.28 9.77 10.27
N LEU A 87 -11.28 9.41 9.47
CA LEU A 87 -10.85 10.22 8.33
C LEU A 87 -10.98 9.42 7.04
N ALA A 88 -11.55 10.02 6.00
CA ALA A 88 -11.39 9.57 4.63
C ALA A 88 -10.16 10.26 4.04
N ARG A 89 -9.16 9.47 3.62
CA ARG A 89 -7.90 9.99 3.07
C ARG A 89 -7.87 9.72 1.57
N PHE A 90 -7.90 10.79 0.79
CA PHE A 90 -7.98 10.73 -0.66
C PHE A 90 -6.59 10.78 -1.29
N ALA A 91 -6.44 10.09 -2.42
CA ALA A 91 -5.37 10.30 -3.37
C ALA A 91 -5.52 11.69 -4.02
N THR A 92 -4.42 12.29 -4.44
CA THR A 92 -4.42 13.65 -5.02
C THR A 92 -4.55 13.65 -6.55
N VAL A 93 -4.48 12.47 -7.18
CA VAL A 93 -4.63 12.28 -8.63
C VAL A 93 -5.80 11.33 -8.92
N PRO A 94 -6.66 11.62 -9.91
CA PRO A 94 -7.75 10.73 -10.30
C PRO A 94 -7.26 9.33 -10.62
N TYR A 95 -7.99 8.33 -10.12
CA TYR A 95 -7.57 6.94 -10.22
C TYR A 95 -7.72 6.40 -11.64
N GLN A 96 -6.67 5.74 -12.11
CA GLN A 96 -6.73 4.86 -13.27
C GLN A 96 -6.28 3.46 -12.86
N SER A 97 -6.81 2.43 -13.52
CA SER A 97 -6.35 1.07 -13.28
C SER A 97 -4.84 0.96 -13.52
N PRO A 98 -4.11 0.17 -12.71
CA PRO A 98 -2.67 0.06 -12.85
C PRO A 98 -2.31 -0.43 -14.25
N ALA A 99 -1.38 0.26 -14.90
CA ALA A 99 -0.81 0.03 -16.22
C ALA A 99 0.71 0.27 -16.13
N PRO A 100 1.55 -0.29 -17.03
CA PRO A 100 3.00 -0.10 -16.96
C PRO A 100 3.40 1.38 -16.97
N SER A 101 2.59 2.23 -17.62
CA SER A 101 2.80 3.67 -17.70
C SER A 101 2.51 4.45 -16.41
N ASN A 102 1.76 3.89 -15.44
CA ASN A 102 1.31 4.62 -14.26
C ASN A 102 1.71 4.00 -12.91
N LEU A 103 2.42 2.86 -12.88
CA LEU A 103 2.83 2.20 -11.63
C LEU A 103 3.67 3.09 -10.71
N ASN A 104 4.43 4.03 -11.29
CA ASN A 104 5.28 4.97 -10.55
C ASN A 104 4.52 6.21 -10.06
N ASN A 105 3.26 6.42 -10.47
CA ASN A 105 2.44 7.54 -10.00
C ASN A 105 1.84 7.23 -8.63
N LEU A 106 2.66 7.40 -7.59
CA LEU A 106 2.24 7.11 -6.21
C LEU A 106 1.13 8.05 -5.71
N CYS A 107 1.03 9.28 -6.21
CA CYS A 107 -0.04 10.22 -5.87
C CYS A 107 -1.44 9.75 -6.31
N MET A 108 -1.50 8.83 -7.29
CA MET A 108 -2.74 8.17 -7.74
C MET A 108 -3.03 6.89 -6.94
N HIS A 109 -1.98 6.15 -6.58
CA HIS A 109 -2.12 4.80 -6.05
C HIS A 109 -2.02 4.70 -4.52
N LEU A 110 -1.43 5.69 -3.86
CA LEU A 110 -1.32 5.84 -2.41
C LEU A 110 -2.16 7.02 -1.93
N THR A 111 -2.66 6.90 -0.70
CA THR A 111 -3.62 7.80 -0.05
C THR A 111 -3.03 8.39 1.24
N ASN A 112 -1.71 8.38 1.38
CA ASN A 112 -1.03 8.95 2.55
C ASN A 112 -0.99 10.48 2.44
N TYR A 113 -0.97 11.15 3.60
CA TYR A 113 -0.96 12.62 3.72
C TYR A 113 0.45 13.23 3.63
N ALA A 114 1.50 12.41 3.60
CA ALA A 114 2.89 12.85 3.72
C ALA A 114 3.52 13.23 2.37
#